data_AF-A0A1J6INK7-F1
#
_entry.id   AF-A0A1J6INK7-F1
#
_cell.length_a   1.000
_cell.length_b   1.000
_cell.length_c   1.000
_cell.angle_alpha   90.00
_cell.angle_beta   90.00
_cell.angle_gamma   90.00
#
_symmetry.space_group_name_H-M   'P 1'
#
loop_
_entity.id
_entity.type
_entity.pdbx_description
1 polymer ?
#
loop_
_entity_poly.entity_id
_entity_poly.type
_entity_poly.pdbx_seq_one_letter_code
_entity_poly.pdbx_strand_id
1 'polypeptide(L)'
;MDVFFFGLGLKKEEIKVEVEDSRYLIIRTEAANETTEPTRSFLRKFRLPGMVDMNGICASYRDGVLTITVPRTLVRRGFFIEPADLPERMVNLGARAA
;
A
#
# COMPACT_ATOMS: atom_id res chain seq x y z
N MET A 1 -4.25 -1.62 6.67
CA MET A 1 -4.64 -1.65 5.26
C MET A 1 -5.08 -0.25 4.93
N ASP A 2 -4.51 0.35 3.89
CA ASP A 2 -4.83 1.70 3.47
C ASP A 2 -5.53 1.62 2.12
N VAL A 3 -6.61 2.38 1.98
CA VAL A 3 -7.47 2.38 0.79
C VAL A 3 -7.53 3.80 0.27
N PHE A 4 -7.15 3.99 -1.00
CA PHE A 4 -7.19 5.28 -1.66
C PHE A 4 -8.32 5.30 -2.68
N PHE A 5 -9.15 6.36 -2.66
CA PHE A 5 -10.28 6.56 -3.56
C PHE A 5 -10.06 7.78 -4.45
N PHE A 6 -10.29 7.62 -5.75
CA PHE A 6 -10.19 8.70 -6.73
C PHE A 6 -11.44 8.73 -7.60
N GLY A 7 -12.29 9.74 -7.38
CA GLY A 7 -13.40 10.07 -8.29
C GLY A 7 -12.89 11.02 -9.36
N LEU A 8 -12.59 10.51 -10.55
CA LEU A 8 -11.96 11.32 -11.60
C LEU A 8 -12.90 11.58 -12.78
N GLY A 9 -13.98 10.80 -12.95
CA GLY A 9 -14.85 10.92 -14.13
C GLY A 9 -14.12 10.67 -15.45
N LEU A 10 -12.95 10.00 -15.38
CA LEU A 10 -12.08 9.69 -16.51
C LEU A 10 -12.36 8.28 -17.01
N LYS A 11 -11.86 7.98 -18.21
CA LYS A 11 -11.87 6.59 -18.67
C LYS A 11 -10.77 5.80 -17.95
N LYS A 12 -10.98 4.51 -17.75
CA LYS A 12 -10.01 3.66 -17.04
C LYS A 12 -8.66 3.66 -17.76
N GLU A 13 -8.70 3.70 -19.09
CA GLU A 13 -7.56 3.63 -20.01
C GLU A 13 -6.66 4.88 -19.93
N GLU A 14 -7.21 6.00 -19.46
CA GLU A 14 -6.49 7.26 -19.30
C GLU A 14 -5.73 7.33 -17.98
N ILE A 15 -5.89 6.35 -17.08
CA ILE A 15 -5.31 6.37 -15.73
C ILE A 15 -4.12 5.41 -15.65
N LYS A 16 -2.97 5.93 -15.22
CA LYS A 16 -1.79 5.15 -14.84
C LYS A 16 -1.54 5.22 -13.35
N VAL A 17 -1.18 4.07 -12.79
CA VAL A 17 -0.84 3.89 -11.38
C VAL A 17 0.54 3.26 -11.30
N GLU A 18 1.42 3.87 -10.52
CA GLU A 18 2.82 3.46 -10.39
C GLU A 18 3.25 3.47 -8.92
N VAL A 19 4.23 2.63 -8.60
CA VAL A 19 4.90 2.62 -7.30
C VAL A 19 6.35 3.03 -7.49
N GLU A 20 6.79 4.07 -6.77
CA GLU A 20 8.15 4.60 -6.81
C GLU A 20 8.87 4.31 -5.48
N ASP A 21 10.07 3.75 -5.57
CA ASP A 21 10.97 3.41 -4.45
C ASP A 21 10.33 2.57 -3.33
N SER A 22 9.20 1.89 -3.59
CA SER A 22 8.37 1.27 -2.53
C SER A 22 7.87 2.26 -1.47
N ARG A 23 7.94 3.57 -1.73
CA ARG A 23 7.62 4.63 -0.77
C ARG A 23 6.47 5.51 -1.23
N TYR A 24 6.18 5.53 -2.53
CA TYR A 24 5.15 6.39 -3.08
C TYR A 24 4.25 5.64 -4.05
N LEU A 25 2.95 5.90 -3.95
CA LEU A 25 1.95 5.55 -4.94
C LEU A 25 1.67 6.79 -5.78
N ILE A 26 1.84 6.69 -7.08
CA ILE A 26 1.64 7.78 -8.03
C ILE A 26 0.45 7.43 -8.91
N ILE A 27 -0.45 8.40 -9.06
CA ILE A 27 -1.61 8.29 -9.95
C ILE A 27 -1.52 9.45 -10.90
N ARG A 28 -1.52 9.14 -12.20
CA ARG A 28 -1.43 10.11 -13.27
C ARG A 28 -2.41 9.82 -14.38
N THR A 29 -2.77 10.85 -15.11
CA THR A 29 -3.55 10.73 -16.34
C THR A 29 -2.67 10.91 -17.54
N GLU A 30 -2.78 10.03 -18.51
CA GLU A 30 -2.16 10.23 -19.82
C GLU A 30 -3.24 10.57 -20.84
N ALA A 31 -2.99 11.63 -21.61
CA ALA A 31 -3.85 12.00 -22.71
C ALA A 31 -3.71 10.93 -23.81
N ALA A 32 -4.81 10.31 -24.19
CA ALA A 32 -4.89 9.61 -25.46
C ALA A 32 -4.89 10.69 -26.54
N ASN A 33 -3.76 10.86 -27.23
CA ASN A 33 -3.58 11.86 -28.29
C ASN A 33 -4.75 11.79 -29.29
N GLU A 34 -5.56 12.85 -29.39
CA GLU A 34 -6.23 13.33 -30.63
C GLU A 34 -7.28 14.44 -30.42
N THR A 35 -7.58 14.90 -29.21
CA THR A 35 -8.58 15.97 -29.02
C THR A 35 -7.96 17.30 -28.61
N THR A 36 -8.37 18.36 -29.31
CA THR A 36 -8.06 19.79 -29.13
C THR A 36 -8.53 20.39 -27.81
N GLU A 37 -9.10 19.58 -26.91
CA GLU A 37 -9.55 20.01 -25.60
C GLU A 37 -8.43 19.84 -24.56
N PRO A 38 -8.27 20.79 -23.62
CA PRO A 38 -7.30 20.66 -22.54
C PRO A 38 -7.67 19.45 -21.68
N THR A 39 -7.00 18.32 -21.94
CA THR A 39 -7.14 17.12 -21.13
C THR A 39 -6.67 17.49 -19.74
N ARG A 40 -7.58 17.45 -18.77
CA ARG A 40 -7.30 17.87 -17.39
C ARG A 40 -6.23 16.95 -16.82
N SER A 41 -4.98 17.40 -16.80
CA SER A 41 -3.87 16.60 -16.30
C SER A 41 -3.99 16.46 -14.79
N PHE A 42 -4.07 15.21 -14.33
CA PHE A 42 -4.12 14.87 -12.92
C PHE A 42 -2.85 14.12 -12.58
N LEU A 43 -2.13 14.62 -11.57
CA LEU A 43 -1.01 13.95 -10.94
C LEU A 43 -1.18 14.07 -9.43
N ARG A 44 -1.16 12.92 -8.76
CA ARG A 44 -1.13 12.85 -7.30
C ARG A 44 -0.14 11.80 -6.85
N LYS A 45 0.69 12.18 -5.88
CA LYS A 45 1.71 11.33 -5.26
C LYS A 45 1.34 11.14 -3.79
N PHE A 46 1.10 9.91 -3.39
CA PHE A 46 0.75 9.50 -2.03
C PHE A 46 1.94 8.81 -1.41
N ARG A 47 2.28 9.18 -0.17
CA ARG A 47 3.28 8.44 0.58
C ARG A 47 2.68 7.13 1.09
N LEU A 48 3.34 6.03 0.79
CA LEU A 48 2.95 4.72 1.27
C LEU A 48 3.23 4.59 2.78
N PRO A 49 2.38 3.86 3.50
CA PRO A 49 2.52 3.65 4.93
C PRO A 49 3.54 2.53 5.21
N GLY A 50 4.53 2.77 6.06
CA GLY A 50 5.43 1.72 6.61
C GLY A 50 5.95 0.70 5.59
N MET A 51 6.20 -0.54 6.03
CA MET A 51 6.47 -1.65 5.10
C MET A 51 5.16 -2.10 4.43
N VAL A 52 5.16 -2.12 3.10
CA VAL A 52 4.03 -2.52 2.26
C VAL A 52 4.33 -3.86 1.61
N ASP A 53 3.32 -4.71 1.49
CA ASP A 53 3.40 -5.90 0.65
C ASP A 53 3.11 -5.49 -0.80
N MET A 54 4.17 -5.31 -1.59
CA MET A 54 4.08 -4.88 -2.98
C MET A 54 3.36 -5.89 -3.87
N ASN A 55 3.45 -7.19 -3.55
CA ASN A 55 2.79 -8.25 -4.32
C ASN A 55 1.28 -8.27 -4.07
N GLY A 56 0.85 -7.76 -2.92
CA GLY A 56 -0.57 -7.69 -2.53
C GLY A 56 -1.28 -6.40 -2.95
N ILE A 57 -0.60 -5.44 -3.59
CA ILE A 57 -1.25 -4.21 -4.06
C ILE A 57 -2.23 -4.57 -5.18
N CYS A 58 -3.48 -4.12 -5.07
CA CYS A 58 -4.49 -4.30 -6.09
C CYS A 58 -5.29 -3.02 -6.35
N ALA A 59 -5.88 -2.94 -7.54
CA ALA A 59 -6.69 -1.81 -7.96
C ALA A 59 -7.97 -2.26 -8.66
N SER A 60 -9.07 -1.54 -8.42
CA SER A 60 -10.35 -1.75 -9.09
C SER A 60 -10.94 -0.42 -9.53
N TYR A 61 -11.57 -0.38 -10.71
CA TYR A 61 -12.27 0.78 -11.22
C TYR A 61 -13.75 0.46 -11.37
N ARG A 62 -14.62 1.21 -10.69
CA ARG A 62 -16.07 1.01 -10.73
C ARG A 62 -16.77 2.36 -10.62
N ASP A 63 -17.76 2.60 -11.47
CA ASP A 63 -18.63 3.79 -11.44
C ASP A 63 -17.86 5.12 -11.37
N GLY A 64 -16.77 5.25 -12.13
CA GLY A 64 -15.97 6.48 -12.15
C GLY A 64 -14.94 6.61 -11.01
N VAL A 65 -14.85 5.61 -10.13
CA VAL A 65 -14.00 5.61 -8.95
C VAL A 65 -12.90 4.56 -9.08
N LEU A 66 -11.65 5.01 -9.00
CA LEU A 66 -10.50 4.13 -8.80
C LEU A 66 -10.29 3.89 -7.31
N THR A 67 -10.29 2.62 -6.92
CA THR A 67 -9.96 2.16 -5.58
C THR A 67 -8.65 1.38 -5.62
N ILE A 68 -7.68 1.80 -4.82
CA ILE A 68 -6.39 1.12 -4.68
C ILE A 68 -6.25 0.63 -3.25
N THR A 69 -5.99 -0.67 -3.11
CA THR A 69 -5.73 -1.31 -1.81
C THR A 69 -4.24 -1.55 -1.66
N VAL A 70 -3.69 -1.03 -0.57
CA VAL A 70 -2.28 -1.22 -0.21
C VAL A 70 -2.18 -2.00 1.11
N PRO A 71 -1.85 -3.30 1.07
CA PRO A 71 -1.64 -4.09 2.28
C PRO A 71 -0.33 -3.68 2.96
N ARG A 72 -0.38 -3.57 4.29
CA ARG A 72 0.84 -3.38 5.09
C ARG A 72 1.44 -4.74 5.40
N THR A 73 2.76 -4.83 5.32
CA THR A 73 3.49 -6.00 5.83
C THR A 73 3.47 -5.92 7.34
N LEU A 74 2.77 -6.86 7.98
CA LEU A 74 2.94 -7.11 9.41
C LEU A 74 4.26 -7.82 9.61
N VAL A 75 5.36 -7.06 9.62
CA VAL A 75 6.54 -7.55 10.33
C VAL A 75 6.16 -7.44 11.79
N ARG A 76 5.67 -8.55 12.37
CA ARG A 76 5.81 -8.73 13.80
C ARG A 76 7.32 -8.58 14.03
N ARG A 77 7.76 -7.51 14.69
CA ARG A 77 8.99 -7.56 15.48
C ARG A 77 8.75 -8.52 16.66
N GLY A 78 8.32 -9.74 16.38
CA GLY A 78 8.68 -10.87 17.18
C GLY A 78 10.12 -11.07 16.79
N PHE A 79 11.02 -10.58 17.63
CA PHE A 79 12.36 -11.13 17.67
C PHE A 79 12.20 -12.64 17.54
N PHE A 80 12.71 -13.25 16.47
CA PHE A 80 13.04 -14.66 16.50
C PHE A 80 14.20 -14.74 17.49
N ILE A 81 13.84 -14.77 18.78
CA ILE A 81 14.77 -15.10 19.84
C ILE A 81 14.87 -16.60 19.73
N GLU A 82 16.02 -17.09 19.26
CA GLU A 82 16.33 -18.51 19.46
C GLU A 82 16.06 -18.83 20.93
N PRO A 83 15.46 -19.96 21.30
CA PRO A 83 15.18 -20.26 22.70
C PRO A 83 16.39 -20.09 23.64
N ALA A 84 17.62 -20.21 23.08
CA ALA A 84 18.89 -19.95 23.76
C ALA A 84 19.19 -18.46 24.06
N ASP A 85 18.61 -17.53 23.30
CA ASP A 85 18.80 -16.08 23.45
C ASP A 85 17.74 -15.43 24.36
N LEU A 86 16.82 -16.22 24.93
CA LEU A 86 15.84 -15.73 25.89
C LEU A 86 16.55 -15.42 27.23
N PRO A 87 16.37 -14.23 27.81
CA PRO A 87 16.91 -13.94 29.12
C PRO A 87 16.32 -14.92 30.15
N GLU A 88 17.17 -15.53 30.97
CA GLU A 88 16.78 -16.55 31.97
C GLU A 88 15.60 -16.11 32.86
N ARG A 89 15.44 -14.80 33.07
CA ARG A 89 14.33 -14.21 33.82
C ARG A 89 12.94 -14.51 33.23
N MET A 90 12.83 -14.74 31.92
CA MET A 90 11.55 -15.08 31.27
C MET A 90 11.21 -16.56 31.36
N VAL A 91 12.21 -17.45 31.51
CA VAL A 91 12.02 -18.91 31.58
C VAL A 91 11.32 -19.31 32.88
N ASN A 92 11.59 -18.58 33.97
CA ASN A 92 11.09 -18.91 35.31
C ASN A 92 9.70 -18.34 35.63
N LEU A 93 8.99 -17.73 34.67
CA LEU A 93 7.66 -17.15 34.89
C LEU A 93 6.51 -18.17 34.85
N GLY A 94 6.77 -19.41 34.42
CA GLY A 94 5.78 -20.47 34.28
C GLY A 94 5.65 -21.43 35.48
N ALA A 95 6.54 -21.34 36.47
CA ALA A 95 6.52 -22.24 37.62
C ALA A 95 6.03 -21.49 38.87
N ARG A 96 4.70 -21.46 39.07
CA ARG A 96 4.15 -21.28 40.41
C ARG A 96 3.58 -22.62 40.89
N ALA A 97 4.05 -22.97 42.08
CA ALA A 97 3.84 -24.21 42.81
C ALA A 97 2.35 -24.51 43.07
N ALA A 98 2.06 -25.80 43.19
CA ALA A 98 0.81 -26.37 43.70
C ALA A 98 0.60 -26.03 45.18
#